data_AF-A0ABC8BXR0-F1
#
_entry.id   AF-A0ABC8BXR0-F1
#
_cell.length_a   1.000
_cell.length_b   1.000
_cell.length_c   1.000
_cell.angle_alpha   90.00
_cell.angle_beta   90.00
_cell.angle_gamma   90.00
#
_symmetry.space_group_name_H-M   'P 1'
#
loop_
_entity.id
_entity.type
_entity.pdbx_description
1 polymer ?
#
loop_
_entity_poly.entity_id
_entity_poly.type
_entity_poly.pdbx_seq_one_letter_code
_entity_poly.pdbx_strand_id
1 'polypeptide(L)'
;MAFTAVYDADVLYRHVLAAAVRAKAQVIVTFNLKDFPADKLSVWDVQAVHPDAFIEAQVGLSPQLVYGVLTQIADAWMVPPDAVVSDVIASLEREGLVASAAALRVMR
;
A
#
# COMPACT_ATOMS: atom_id res chain seq x y z
N MET A 1 -35.10 -15.40 -4.49
CA MET A 1 -33.97 -16.05 -3.80
C MET A 1 -33.02 -16.57 -4.86
N ALA A 2 -31.87 -15.93 -5.04
CA ALA A 2 -30.80 -16.45 -5.87
C ALA A 2 -29.53 -16.36 -5.02
N PHE A 3 -29.05 -17.52 -4.57
CA PHE A 3 -27.82 -17.68 -3.82
C PHE A 3 -26.86 -18.44 -4.73
N THR A 4 -26.09 -17.72 -5.54
CA THR A 4 -24.94 -18.31 -6.26
C THR A 4 -23.91 -17.24 -6.58
N ALA A 5 -22.71 -17.39 -6.01
CA ALA A 5 -21.46 -17.30 -6.74
C ALA A 5 -20.42 -18.07 -5.94
N VAL A 6 -20.05 -19.24 -6.46
CA VAL A 6 -18.87 -20.00 -6.03
C VAL A 6 -17.69 -19.06 -6.11
N TYR A 7 -17.10 -18.77 -4.94
CA TYR A 7 -15.92 -17.93 -4.84
C TYR A 7 -14.75 -18.85 -4.55
N ASP A 8 -14.08 -19.27 -5.62
CA ASP A 8 -12.77 -19.92 -5.53
C ASP A 8 -11.70 -18.81 -5.53
N ALA A 9 -11.72 -18.00 -4.47
CA ALA A 9 -10.55 -17.26 -4.06
C ALA A 9 -10.01 -17.98 -2.83
N ASP A 10 -8.75 -18.35 -2.89
CA ASP A 10 -8.03 -19.07 -1.84
C ASP A 10 -8.52 -18.69 -0.44
N VAL A 11 -8.84 -19.70 0.39
CA VAL A 11 -9.45 -19.57 1.73
C VAL A 11 -8.70 -18.57 2.64
N LEU A 12 -7.45 -18.27 2.31
CA LEU A 12 -6.56 -17.33 2.96
C LEU A 12 -6.98 -15.85 2.82
N TYR A 13 -7.45 -15.40 1.64
CA TYR A 13 -7.59 -13.96 1.35
C TYR A 13 -8.96 -13.35 1.67
N ARG A 14 -9.98 -14.20 1.87
CA ARG A 14 -11.34 -13.74 2.23
C ARG A 14 -11.39 -12.93 3.52
N HIS A 15 -10.51 -13.21 4.47
CA HIS A 15 -10.48 -12.48 5.75
C HIS A 15 -9.98 -11.05 5.57
N VAL A 16 -9.08 -10.79 4.61
CA VAL A 16 -8.62 -9.43 4.28
C VAL A 16 -9.77 -8.61 3.71
N LEU A 17 -10.53 -9.17 2.76
CA LEU A 17 -11.72 -8.50 2.23
C LEU A 17 -12.79 -8.30 3.30
N ALA A 18 -13.08 -9.31 4.12
CA ALA A 18 -14.05 -9.19 5.21
C ALA A 18 -13.64 -8.11 6.22
N ALA A 19 -12.34 -8.01 6.54
CA ALA A 19 -11.81 -6.95 7.39
C ALA A 19 -11.96 -5.57 6.75
N ALA A 20 -11.65 -5.43 5.45
CA ALA A 20 -11.82 -4.18 4.71
C ALA A 20 -13.29 -3.71 4.73
N VAL A 21 -14.23 -4.60 4.42
CA VAL A 21 -15.68 -4.31 4.46
C VAL A 21 -16.13 -3.94 5.86
N ARG A 22 -15.71 -4.71 6.88
CA ARG A 22 -16.05 -4.43 8.28
C ARG A 22 -15.50 -3.09 8.76
N ALA A 23 -14.29 -2.73 8.34
CA ALA A 23 -13.65 -1.46 8.64
C ALA A 23 -14.18 -0.29 7.79
N LYS A 24 -15.03 -0.56 6.79
CA LYS A 24 -15.46 0.41 5.76
C LYS A 24 -14.27 1.03 5.01
N ALA A 25 -13.22 0.24 4.82
CA ALA A 25 -12.07 0.65 4.02
C ALA A 25 -12.44 0.61 2.54
N GLN A 26 -12.09 1.66 1.81
CA GLN A 26 -12.31 1.75 0.36
C GLN A 26 -11.16 1.13 -0.44
N VAL A 27 -9.99 0.95 0.18
CA VAL A 27 -8.77 0.49 -0.49
C VAL A 27 -8.10 -0.62 0.32
N ILE A 28 -7.72 -1.70 -0.37
CA ILE A 28 -6.78 -2.71 0.08
C ILE A 28 -5.45 -2.43 -0.61
N VAL A 29 -4.39 -2.16 0.16
CA VAL A 29 -3.05 -1.95 -0.38
C VAL A 29 -2.30 -3.28 -0.37
N THR A 30 -1.91 -3.80 -1.54
CA THR A 30 -1.32 -5.14 -1.68
C THR A 30 -0.43 -5.29 -2.92
N PHE A 31 0.69 -5.99 -2.78
CA PHE A 31 1.54 -6.37 -3.93
C PHE A 31 0.84 -7.38 -4.84
N ASN A 32 -0.03 -8.24 -4.29
CA ASN A 32 -0.69 -9.31 -5.03
C ASN A 32 -2.08 -8.90 -5.53
N LEU A 33 -2.12 -8.04 -6.55
CA LEU A 33 -3.39 -7.59 -7.14
C LEU A 33 -4.23 -8.75 -7.72
N LYS A 34 -3.57 -9.83 -8.18
CA LYS A 34 -4.25 -11.02 -8.71
C LYS A 34 -5.16 -11.72 -7.70
N ASP A 35 -4.88 -11.59 -6.40
CA ASP A 35 -5.67 -12.20 -5.33
C ASP A 35 -6.92 -11.36 -4.99
N PHE A 36 -6.98 -10.13 -5.51
CA PHE A 36 -8.05 -9.16 -5.27
C PHE A 36 -8.54 -8.53 -6.59
N PRO A 37 -9.07 -9.33 -7.53
CA PRO A 37 -9.48 -8.82 -8.83
C PRO A 37 -10.63 -7.82 -8.73
N ALA A 38 -10.66 -6.82 -9.61
CA ALA A 38 -11.54 -5.66 -9.46
C ALA A 38 -13.04 -6.00 -9.60
N ASP A 39 -13.39 -6.93 -10.49
CA ASP A 39 -14.76 -7.42 -10.68
C ASP A 39 -15.34 -7.99 -9.38
N LYS A 40 -14.50 -8.72 -8.65
CA LYS A 40 -14.76 -9.37 -7.38
C LYS A 40 -14.89 -8.41 -6.20
N LEU A 41 -14.20 -7.27 -6.24
CA LEU A 41 -14.24 -6.25 -5.20
C LEU A 41 -15.34 -5.19 -5.40
N SER A 42 -15.68 -4.90 -6.66
CA SER A 42 -16.60 -3.81 -7.03
C SER A 42 -17.96 -3.84 -6.33
N VAL A 43 -18.49 -5.04 -6.06
CA VAL A 43 -19.77 -5.23 -5.32
C VAL A 43 -19.71 -4.72 -3.86
N TRP A 44 -18.52 -4.56 -3.32
CA TRP A 44 -18.26 -4.07 -1.96
C TRP A 44 -17.80 -2.61 -1.91
N ASP A 45 -17.68 -1.93 -3.07
CA ASP A 45 -17.07 -0.59 -3.19
C ASP A 45 -15.64 -0.53 -2.63
N VAL A 46 -14.88 -1.61 -2.82
CA VAL A 46 -13.47 -1.74 -2.42
C VAL A 46 -12.60 -1.84 -3.67
N GLN A 47 -11.40 -1.29 -3.61
CA GLN A 47 -10.39 -1.40 -4.66
C GLN A 47 -9.09 -1.98 -4.11
N ALA A 48 -8.38 -2.78 -4.90
CA ALA A 48 -7.02 -3.19 -4.59
C ALA A 48 -6.03 -2.29 -5.32
N VAL A 49 -5.02 -1.78 -4.61
CA VAL A 49 -4.02 -0.84 -5.14
C VAL A 49 -2.62 -1.35 -4.79
N HIS A 50 -1.71 -1.27 -5.76
CA HIS A 50 -0.31 -1.62 -5.53
C HIS A 50 0.33 -0.64 -4.52
N PRO A 51 1.18 -1.07 -3.57
CA PRO A 51 1.73 -0.17 -2.57
C PRO A 51 2.52 0.99 -3.17
N ASP A 52 3.22 0.76 -4.29
CA ASP A 52 3.98 1.80 -4.98
C ASP A 52 3.07 2.94 -5.48
N ALA A 53 1.98 2.60 -6.15
CA ALA A 53 1.01 3.58 -6.64
C ALA A 53 0.29 4.29 -5.47
N PHE A 54 0.03 3.57 -4.38
CA PHE A 54 -0.61 4.16 -3.20
C PHE A 54 0.30 5.21 -2.53
N ILE A 55 1.57 4.89 -2.29
CA ILE A 55 2.52 5.81 -1.64
C ILE A 55 2.83 6.99 -2.56
N GLU A 56 3.04 6.78 -3.85
CA GLU A 56 3.20 7.87 -4.83
C GLU A 56 2.02 8.85 -4.78
N ALA A 57 0.78 8.35 -4.71
CA ALA A 57 -0.39 9.21 -4.55
C ALA A 57 -0.36 9.99 -3.23
N GLN A 58 0.04 9.36 -2.10
CA GLN A 58 0.17 10.07 -0.82
C GLN A 58 1.24 11.17 -0.87
N VAL A 59 2.34 10.92 -1.56
CA VAL A 59 3.39 11.91 -1.80
C VAL A 59 2.83 13.12 -2.55
N GLY A 60 2.05 12.89 -3.62
CA GLY A 60 1.38 13.97 -4.36
C GLY A 60 0.34 14.74 -3.53
N LEU A 61 -0.33 14.08 -2.60
CA LEU A 61 -1.37 14.69 -1.75
C LEU A 61 -0.80 15.53 -0.60
N SER A 62 0.25 15.07 0.06
CA SER A 62 0.80 15.73 1.24
C SER A 62 2.32 15.52 1.37
N PRO A 63 3.12 16.15 0.50
CA PRO A 63 4.56 15.93 0.44
C PRO A 63 5.25 16.16 1.79
N GLN A 64 4.96 17.25 2.49
CA GLN A 64 5.63 17.60 3.75
C GLN A 64 5.33 16.59 4.86
N LEU A 65 4.09 16.08 4.93
CA LEU A 65 3.69 15.07 5.91
C LEU A 65 4.42 13.76 5.64
N VAL A 66 4.45 13.30 4.39
CA VAL A 66 5.14 12.07 4.01
C VAL A 66 6.63 12.19 4.33
N TYR A 67 7.28 13.32 4.01
CA TYR A 67 8.69 13.52 4.34
C TYR A 67 8.94 13.48 5.86
N GLY A 68 8.06 14.09 6.67
CA GLY A 68 8.14 14.00 8.13
C GLY A 68 8.05 12.57 8.66
N VAL A 69 7.18 11.73 8.05
CA VAL A 69 7.09 10.31 8.38
C VAL A 69 8.37 9.55 7.98
N LEU A 70 8.99 9.87 6.84
CA LEU A 70 10.26 9.24 6.46
C LEU A 70 11.38 9.55 7.44
N THR A 71 11.45 10.79 7.96
CA THR A 71 12.41 11.15 9.02
C THR A 71 12.17 10.29 10.26
N GLN A 72 10.91 10.15 10.70
CA GLN A 72 10.57 9.31 11.85
C GLN A 72 10.93 7.83 11.64
N ILE A 73 10.76 7.32 10.41
CA ILE A 73 11.15 5.94 10.07
C ILE A 73 12.68 5.79 10.15
N ALA A 74 13.43 6.74 9.59
CA ALA A 74 14.89 6.74 9.65
C ALA A 74 15.38 6.76 11.11
N ASP A 75 14.83 7.66 11.93
CA ASP A 75 15.17 7.80 13.35
C ASP A 75 14.85 6.53 14.16
N ALA A 76 13.86 5.74 13.73
CA ALA A 76 13.46 4.50 14.39
C ALA A 76 14.28 3.27 13.98
N TRP A 77 15.07 3.35 12.89
CA TRP A 77 15.90 2.24 12.45
C TRP A 77 17.08 2.03 13.39
N MET A 78 17.14 0.84 13.98
CA MET A 78 18.29 0.45 14.79
C MET A 78 19.50 0.03 13.96
N VAL A 79 19.28 -0.35 12.69
CA VAL A 79 20.32 -0.79 11.75
C VAL A 79 20.00 -0.24 10.35
N PRO A 80 20.86 0.61 9.77
CA PRO A 80 22.02 1.26 10.41
C PRO A 80 21.59 2.31 11.45
N PRO A 81 22.40 2.57 12.50
CA PRO A 81 22.05 3.47 13.60
C PRO A 81 22.00 4.97 13.23
N ASP A 82 22.62 5.35 12.12
CA ASP A 82 22.64 6.73 11.60
C ASP A 82 21.85 6.85 10.30
N ALA A 83 20.76 6.08 10.18
CA ALA A 83 19.92 6.08 8.99
C ALA A 83 19.37 7.49 8.71
N VAL A 84 19.36 7.88 7.44
CA VAL A 84 18.75 9.12 6.97
C VAL A 84 17.59 8.83 6.03
N VAL A 85 16.79 9.85 5.72
CA VAL A 85 15.65 9.73 4.80
C VAL A 85 16.02 9.08 3.45
N SER A 86 17.22 9.35 2.92
CA SER A 86 17.67 8.73 1.67
C SER A 86 17.88 7.21 1.78
N ASP A 87 18.20 6.69 2.97
CA ASP A 87 18.30 5.24 3.20
C ASP A 87 16.93 4.58 3.20
N VAL A 88 15.93 5.26 3.77
CA VAL A 88 14.52 4.81 3.71
C VAL A 88 14.05 4.78 2.26
N ILE A 89 14.29 5.85 1.50
CA ILE A 89 13.95 5.92 0.07
C ILE A 89 14.66 4.80 -0.73
N ALA A 90 15.95 4.55 -0.46
CA ALA A 90 16.68 3.47 -1.10
C ALA A 90 16.12 2.08 -0.75
N SER A 91 15.59 1.91 0.46
CA SER A 91 14.91 0.66 0.83
C SER A 91 13.58 0.48 0.11
N LEU A 92 12.79 1.54 -0.04
CA LEU A 92 11.54 1.49 -0.82
C LEU A 92 11.82 1.02 -2.25
N GLU A 93 12.85 1.57 -2.90
CA GLU A 93 13.24 1.18 -4.25
C GLU A 93 13.69 -0.29 -4.34
N ARG A 94 14.46 -0.79 -3.35
CA ARG A 94 14.87 -2.21 -3.29
C ARG A 94 13.69 -3.17 -3.14
N GLU A 95 12.63 -2.75 -2.46
CA GLU A 95 11.38 -3.51 -2.30
C GLU A 95 10.43 -3.35 -3.51
N GLY A 96 10.87 -2.68 -4.58
CA GLY A 96 10.09 -2.51 -5.81
C GLY A 96 9.12 -1.32 -5.80
N LEU A 97 9.25 -0.39 -4.85
CA LEU A 97 8.46 0.83 -4.76
C LEU A 97 9.15 2.00 -5.48
N VAL A 98 9.41 1.79 -6.77
CA VAL A 98 10.27 2.64 -7.61
C VAL A 98 9.63 4.00 -7.88
N ALA A 99 8.33 4.05 -8.16
CA ALA A 99 7.62 5.31 -8.44
C ALA A 99 7.57 6.20 -7.20
N SER A 100 7.30 5.60 -6.04
CA SER A 100 7.34 6.26 -4.73
C SER A 100 8.72 6.82 -4.43
N ALA A 101 9.78 6.02 -4.61
CA ALA A 101 11.14 6.46 -4.37
C ALA A 101 11.54 7.61 -5.30
N ALA A 102 11.14 7.56 -6.57
CA ALA A 102 11.35 8.64 -7.53
C ALA A 102 10.63 9.93 -7.11
N ALA A 103 9.34 9.86 -6.75
CA ALA A 103 8.56 11.00 -6.32
C ALA A 103 9.17 11.68 -5.08
N LEU A 104 9.63 10.89 -4.10
CA LEU A 104 10.25 11.38 -2.88
C LEU A 104 11.61 12.07 -3.12
N ARG A 105 12.38 11.63 -4.11
CA ARG A 105 13.68 12.25 -4.45
C ARG A 105 13.54 13.64 -5.06
N VAL A 106 12.42 13.92 -5.74
CA VAL A 106 12.15 15.22 -6.36
C VAL A 106 11.83 16.29 -5.31
N MET A 107 11.41 15.89 -4.11
CA MET A 107 11.03 16.80 -3.03
C MET A 107 12.21 17.40 -2.25
N ARG A 108 13.44 17.10 -2.66
CA ARG A 108 14.66 17.50 -1.96
C ARG A 108 14.97 18.99 -2.11
#